data_AF-A0A972GH84-F1
#
_entry.id   AF-A0A972GH84-F1
#
_cell.length_a   1.000
_cell.length_b   1.000
_cell.length_c   1.000
_cell.angle_alpha   90.00
_cell.angle_beta   90.00
_cell.angle_gamma   90.00
#
_symmetry.space_group_name_H-M   'P 1'
#
loop_
_entity.id
_entity.type
_entity.pdbx_description
1 polymer ?
#
loop_
_entity_poly.entity_id
_entity_poly.type
_entity_poly.pdbx_seq_one_letter_code
_entity_poly.pdbx_strand_id
1 'polypeptide(L)'
;MGNHVIIDHGHGVYACLGHLQQGSVVVQEGQEVIMGQVLGALGNSGFSSGPHLHFQFMDSSDLCRASPLPIELEVEGQTFAPQAGDIIGL
;
A
#
# COMPACT_ATOMS: atom_id res chain seq x y z
N MET A 1 -1.98 -11.50 -1.37
CA MET A 1 -1.12 -10.32 -1.55
C MET A 1 -0.33 -10.29 -2.86
N GLY A 2 0.10 -11.42 -3.46
CA GLY A 2 0.79 -11.36 -4.75
C GLY A 2 2.12 -10.60 -4.66
N ASN A 3 2.58 -9.98 -5.75
CA ASN A 3 3.75 -9.11 -5.70
C ASN A 3 3.40 -7.81 -4.97
N HIS A 4 4.27 -7.39 -4.07
CA HIS A 4 4.02 -6.26 -3.19
C HIS A 4 5.33 -5.57 -2.81
N VAL A 5 5.20 -4.35 -2.32
CA VAL A 5 6.29 -3.55 -1.73
C VAL A 5 5.83 -3.13 -0.34
N ILE A 6 6.70 -3.31 0.66
CA ILE A 6 6.50 -2.80 2.02
C ILE A 6 7.49 -1.66 2.24
N ILE A 7 6.97 -0.52 2.68
CA ILE A 7 7.75 0.68 2.99
C ILE A 7 7.73 0.86 4.51
N ASP A 8 8.91 0.96 5.11
CA ASP A 8 9.06 1.34 6.51
C ASP A 8 9.07 2.89 6.59
N HIS A 9 8.09 3.46 7.28
CA HIS A 9 8.00 4.89 7.54
C HIS A 9 8.68 5.32 8.86
N GLY A 10 9.33 4.37 9.54
CA GLY A 10 9.86 4.53 10.87
C GLY A 10 8.79 4.35 11.94
N HIS A 11 9.23 4.34 13.21
CA HIS A 11 8.36 4.30 14.39
C HIS A 11 7.35 3.14 14.43
N GLY A 12 7.65 2.02 13.76
CA GLY A 12 6.76 0.86 13.68
C GLY A 12 5.57 1.05 12.74
N VAL A 13 5.62 2.01 11.82
CA VAL A 13 4.59 2.23 10.80
C VAL A 13 5.09 1.72 9.46
N TYR A 14 4.32 0.81 8.86
CA TYR A 14 4.60 0.21 7.57
C TYR A 14 3.46 0.46 6.60
N ALA A 15 3.78 0.74 5.35
CA ALA A 15 2.82 0.77 4.25
C ALA A 15 3.03 -0.43 3.33
N CYS A 16 1.98 -1.15 2.98
CA CYS A 16 2.04 -2.24 2.00
C CYS A 16 1.26 -1.87 0.75
N LEU A 17 1.91 -1.96 -0.41
CA LEU A 17 1.31 -1.83 -1.74
C LEU A 17 1.30 -3.21 -2.40
N GLY A 18 0.11 -3.78 -2.63
CA GLY A 18 -0.08 -5.14 -3.11
C GLY A 18 -0.63 -5.26 -4.54
N HIS A 19 -0.74 -6.49 -5.01
CA HIS A 19 -1.25 -6.86 -6.33
C HIS A 19 -0.46 -6.30 -7.53
N LEU A 20 0.77 -5.83 -7.31
CA LEU A 20 1.61 -5.25 -8.36
C LEU A 20 1.87 -6.22 -9.52
N GLN A 21 2.08 -5.69 -10.73
CA GLN A 21 2.37 -6.51 -11.90
C GLN A 21 3.68 -7.28 -11.72
N GLN A 22 3.69 -8.56 -12.10
CA GLN A 22 4.90 -9.39 -12.02
C GLN A 22 6.03 -8.80 -12.88
N GLY A 23 7.22 -8.71 -12.29
CA GLY A 23 8.41 -8.13 -12.95
C GLY A 23 8.38 -6.61 -13.09
N SER A 24 7.40 -5.91 -12.51
CA SER A 24 7.31 -4.44 -12.61
C SER A 24 7.94 -3.69 -11.44
N VAL A 25 8.26 -4.39 -10.33
CA VAL A 25 8.87 -3.75 -9.16
C VAL A 25 10.30 -3.30 -9.51
N VAL A 26 10.58 -2.01 -9.32
CA VAL A 26 11.87 -1.38 -9.69
C VAL A 26 12.70 -0.96 -8.47
N VAL A 27 12.26 -1.36 -7.27
CA VAL A 27 12.97 -1.12 -6.00
C VAL A 27 13.44 -2.44 -5.39
N GLN A 28 14.39 -2.34 -4.46
CA GLN A 28 14.99 -3.49 -3.78
C GLN A 28 14.86 -3.35 -2.26
N GLU A 29 14.98 -4.46 -1.53
CA GLU A 29 14.98 -4.46 -0.07
C GLU A 29 16.11 -3.57 0.48
N GLY A 30 15.79 -2.77 1.49
CA GLY A 30 16.71 -1.81 2.10
C GLY A 30 16.94 -0.53 1.29
N GLN A 31 16.32 -0.38 0.12
CA GLN A 31 16.39 0.86 -0.65
C GLN A 31 15.54 1.96 0.00
N GLU A 32 16.14 3.12 0.24
CA GLU A 32 15.40 4.33 0.60
C GLU A 32 14.56 4.82 -0.60
N VAL A 33 13.32 5.21 -0.34
CA VAL A 33 12.39 5.70 -1.36
C VAL A 33 11.89 7.10 -0.98
N ILE A 34 11.64 7.92 -1.99
CA ILE A 34 11.11 9.28 -1.81
C ILE A 34 9.67 9.40 -2.32
N MET A 35 8.95 10.42 -1.84
CA MET A 35 7.61 10.70 -2.36
C MET A 35 7.62 10.95 -3.87
N GLY A 36 6.64 10.38 -4.57
CA GLY A 36 6.53 10.45 -6.04
C GLY A 36 7.42 9.45 -6.79
N GLN A 37 8.28 8.70 -6.11
CA GLN A 37 9.09 7.66 -6.76
C GLN A 37 8.22 6.50 -7.23
N VAL A 38 8.43 6.06 -8.47
CA VAL A 38 7.77 4.87 -9.02
C VAL A 38 8.36 3.62 -8.34
N LEU A 39 7.49 2.79 -7.77
CA LEU A 39 7.86 1.53 -7.11
C LEU A 39 7.59 0.31 -8.00
N GLY A 40 6.56 0.39 -8.84
CA GLY A 40 6.18 -0.63 -9.80
C GLY A 40 4.86 -0.32 -10.48
N ALA A 41 4.40 -1.21 -11.35
CA ALA A 41 3.17 -1.02 -12.10
C ALA A 41 1.96 -1.68 -11.38
N LEU A 42 0.79 -1.06 -11.51
CA LEU A 42 -0.48 -1.66 -11.08
C LEU A 42 -0.68 -3.00 -11.80
N GLY A 43 -1.15 -4.00 -11.06
CA GLY A 43 -1.34 -5.32 -11.60
C GLY A 43 -2.59 -6.00 -11.06
N ASN A 44 -2.57 -7.32 -11.20
CA ASN A 44 -3.60 -8.23 -10.71
C ASN A 44 -2.96 -9.52 -10.17
N SER A 45 -1.79 -9.40 -9.54
CA SER A 45 -1.05 -10.59 -9.07
C SER A 45 -1.62 -11.14 -7.76
N GLY A 46 -1.46 -12.44 -7.55
CA GLY A 46 -2.00 -13.14 -6.38
C GLY A 46 -3.51 -13.36 -6.47
N PHE A 47 -4.17 -13.48 -5.31
CA PHE A 47 -5.62 -13.66 -5.23
C PHE A 47 -6.33 -12.30 -5.29
N SER A 48 -6.74 -11.91 -6.49
CA SER A 48 -7.41 -10.64 -6.79
C SER A 48 -8.46 -10.86 -7.88
N SER A 49 -9.58 -10.14 -7.82
CA SER A 49 -10.70 -10.25 -8.76
C SER A 49 -10.49 -9.49 -10.07
N GLY A 50 -9.55 -8.55 -10.11
CA GLY A 50 -9.25 -7.72 -11.27
C GLY A 50 -8.16 -6.69 -10.98
N PRO A 51 -7.66 -5.94 -11.98
CA PRO A 51 -6.59 -4.99 -11.78
C PRO A 51 -6.97 -3.87 -10.80
N HIS A 52 -6.28 -3.80 -9.66
CA HIS A 52 -6.44 -2.75 -8.65
C HIS A 52 -5.21 -2.68 -7.75
N LEU A 53 -5.13 -1.63 -6.93
CA LEU A 53 -4.12 -1.49 -5.89
C LEU A 53 -4.73 -1.85 -4.53
N HIS A 54 -4.14 -2.85 -3.86
CA HIS A 54 -4.33 -3.02 -2.41
C HIS A 54 -3.33 -2.10 -1.70
N PHE A 55 -3.80 -1.19 -0.86
CA PHE A 55 -2.94 -0.36 -0.04
C PHE A 55 -3.39 -0.44 1.42
N GLN A 56 -2.44 -0.53 2.36
CA GLN A 56 -2.73 -0.54 3.78
C GLN A 56 -1.57 0.03 4.59
N PHE A 57 -1.89 0.69 5.71
CA PHE A 57 -0.93 1.01 6.75
C PHE A 57 -1.08 0.05 7.93
N MET A 58 0.03 -0.34 8.53
CA MET A 58 0.08 -1.43 9.51
C MET A 58 1.26 -1.29 10.49
N ASP A 59 1.17 -1.96 11.64
CA ASP A 59 2.12 -1.84 12.77
C ASP A 59 3.35 -2.76 12.70
N SER A 60 3.47 -3.57 11.64
CA SER A 60 4.56 -4.52 11.44
C SER A 60 4.75 -4.83 9.95
N SER A 61 5.98 -5.15 9.54
CA SER A 61 6.26 -5.64 8.19
C SER A 61 5.80 -7.09 7.95
N ASP A 62 5.44 -7.84 9.00
CA ASP A 62 4.90 -9.19 8.88
C ASP A 62 3.39 -9.12 8.56
N LEU A 63 3.05 -9.26 7.27
CA LEU A 63 1.68 -9.22 6.76
C LEU A 63 0.72 -10.21 7.44
N CYS A 64 1.21 -11.31 8.00
CA CYS A 64 0.36 -12.31 8.67
C CYS A 64 0.03 -11.94 10.12
N ARG A 65 0.79 -11.01 10.71
CA ARG A 65 0.68 -10.64 12.13
C ARG A 65 0.34 -9.17 12.34
N ALA A 66 0.50 -8.34 11.31
CA ALA A 66 0.33 -6.91 11.42
C ALA A 66 -1.14 -6.54 11.67
N SER A 67 -1.35 -5.55 12.53
CA SER A 67 -2.64 -4.90 12.76
C SER A 67 -2.78 -3.70 11.83
N PRO A 68 -3.98 -3.42 11.29
CA PRO A 68 -4.20 -2.22 10.48
C PRO A 68 -4.08 -0.96 11.36
N LEU A 69 -3.48 0.08 10.81
CA LEU A 69 -3.44 1.41 11.41
C LEU A 69 -4.47 2.34 10.73
N PRO A 70 -5.13 3.24 11.50
CA PRO A 70 -5.99 4.24 10.92
C PRO A 70 -5.20 5.20 10.03
N ILE A 71 -5.86 5.72 9.00
CA ILE A 71 -5.27 6.66 8.05
C ILE A 71 -6.18 7.85 7.85
N GLU A 72 -5.60 8.98 7.47
CA GLU A 72 -6.30 10.12 6.92
C GLU A 72 -5.83 10.30 5.47
N LEU A 73 -6.79 10.47 4.57
CA LEU A 73 -6.56 10.69 3.15
C LEU A 73 -6.84 12.15 2.84
N GLU A 74 -5.89 12.83 2.22
CA GLU A 74 -6.15 14.13 1.60
C GLU A 74 -6.44 13.92 0.12
N VAL A 75 -7.62 14.32 -0.32
CA VAL A 75 -8.02 14.27 -1.72
C VAL A 75 -8.64 15.60 -2.13
N GLU A 76 -8.06 16.22 -3.16
CA GLU A 76 -8.48 17.54 -3.67
C GLU A 76 -8.59 18.62 -2.56
N GLY A 77 -7.70 18.58 -1.57
CA GLY A 77 -7.67 19.50 -0.44
C GLY A 77 -8.70 19.22 0.66
N GLN A 78 -9.40 18.08 0.61
CA GLN A 78 -10.29 17.62 1.66
C GLN A 78 -9.68 16.42 2.39
N THR A 79 -9.74 16.43 3.71
CA THR A 79 -9.24 15.33 4.56
C THR A 79 -10.38 14.39 4.95
N PHE A 80 -10.15 13.09 4.78
CA PHE A 80 -11.10 12.02 5.10
C PHE A 80 -10.44 10.94 5.95
N ALA A 81 -11.09 10.55 7.05
CA ALA A 81 -10.71 9.39 7.84
C ALA A 81 -11.68 8.23 7.51
N PRO A 82 -11.34 7.35 6.55
CA PRO A 82 -12.23 6.27 6.13
C PRO A 82 -12.57 5.32 7.27
N GLN A 83 -13.82 4.91 7.35
CA GLN A 83 -14.34 3.87 8.23
C GLN A 83 -14.68 2.61 7.44
N ALA A 84 -14.80 1.49 8.15
CA ALA A 84 -15.16 0.22 7.52
C ALA A 84 -16.52 0.32 6.82
N GLY A 85 -16.53 0.04 5.52
CA GLY A 85 -17.73 0.12 4.67
C GLY A 85 -17.86 1.41 3.87
N ASP A 86 -16.99 2.40 4.11
CA ASP A 86 -16.98 3.62 3.31
C ASP A 86 -16.54 3.32 1.87
N ILE A 87 -17.25 3.92 0.92
CA ILE A 87 -16.85 4.02 -0.47
C ILE A 87 -16.59 5.49 -0.74
N ILE A 88 -15.32 5.87 -0.86
CA ILE A 88 -14.91 7.23 -1.18
C ILE A 88 -14.77 7.32 -2.71
N GLY A 89 -15.78 7.89 -3.36
CA GLY A 89 -15.73 8.26 -4.77
C GLY A 89 -15.24 9.71 -4.92
N LEU A 90 -14.38 9.93 -5.91
CA LEU A 90 -13.96 11.26 -6.36
C LEU A 90 -14.80 11.67 -7.57
#